data_AF-A0A1S6EK27-F1
#
_entry.id   AF-A0A1S6EK27-F1
#
_cell.length_a   1.000
_cell.length_b   1.000
_cell.length_c   1.000
_cell.angle_alpha   90.00
_cell.angle_beta   90.00
_cell.angle_gamma   90.00
#
_symmetry.space_group_name_H-M   'P 1'
#
loop_
_entity.id
_entity.type
_entity.pdbx_description
1 polymer ?
#
loop_
_entity_poly.entity_id
_entity_poly.type
_entity_poly.pdbx_seq_one_letter_code
_entity_poly.pdbx_strand_id
1 'polypeptide(L)'
;GFLSSLKVLSKEVVEKASCYGDLFCELEGDIRVDAKSGTIYVMTNNETMLNSRNSWLIRPYVRSYAYQLRHWTVKVVGYRSYAPNCTEKHYNPAILFSGNIAGHSLNYYHSFADYLFPLYITSFGYHPEVHLLITDYRPDILILKIHEILHRLTRYPILDIDNETEQVHCYPKMFVGLKFYGDLLVNKSSPEYAAGITMQSFRHFLRDTYSLKRQTRIEPIQLVNRTRPRLMIVSRKTSRVLLNEDKTRQLANEVGFDVVSADAELFTNRTIFLEIVNSCDVMMGIHGAGLTNMLFLPDNAVVIQIIPYGPIDYFAGMEFRDP
;
A
#
# COMPACT_ATOMS: atom_id res chain seq x y z
N GLY A 1 29.83 -12.72 -45.33
CA GLY A 1 29.71 -11.28 -45.06
C GLY A 1 28.25 -10.94 -44.86
N PHE A 2 27.96 -9.96 -44.00
CA PHE A 2 26.64 -9.53 -43.48
C PHE A 2 26.18 -10.23 -42.18
N LEU A 3 26.83 -9.86 -41.08
CA LEU A 3 26.18 -9.78 -39.77
C LEU A 3 25.65 -8.35 -39.64
N SER A 4 24.34 -8.18 -39.73
CA SER A 4 23.65 -6.92 -39.48
C SER A 4 23.65 -6.62 -37.99
N SER A 5 24.37 -5.57 -37.59
CA SER A 5 24.34 -5.00 -36.24
C SER A 5 22.94 -4.48 -35.91
N LEU A 6 22.23 -5.13 -34.99
CA LEU A 6 21.12 -4.52 -34.27
C LEU A 6 21.71 -3.41 -33.37
N LYS A 7 21.60 -2.16 -33.83
CA LYS A 7 21.74 -0.99 -32.95
C LYS A 7 20.58 -1.04 -31.96
N VAL A 8 20.87 -1.48 -30.74
CA VAL A 8 20.04 -1.16 -29.58
C VAL A 8 20.05 0.37 -29.47
N LEU A 9 18.93 1.01 -29.86
CA LEU A 9 18.71 2.42 -29.60
C LEU A 9 18.68 2.58 -28.07
N SER A 10 19.78 3.08 -27.51
CA SER A 10 19.80 3.59 -26.14
C SER A 10 18.78 4.71 -26.08
N LYS A 11 17.66 4.45 -25.40
CA LYS A 11 16.68 5.47 -25.05
C LYS A 11 17.44 6.52 -24.24
N GLU A 12 17.58 7.74 -24.77
CA GLU A 12 18.15 8.86 -23.99
C GLU A 12 17.33 8.97 -22.71
N VAL A 13 17.96 8.69 -21.57
CA VAL A 13 17.32 8.86 -20.26
C VAL A 13 17.28 10.35 -20.02
N VAL A 14 16.13 10.97 -20.32
CA VAL A 14 15.90 12.37 -19.99
C VAL A 14 15.78 12.46 -18.47
N GLU A 15 16.77 13.08 -17.83
CA GLU A 15 16.77 13.33 -16.40
C GLU A 15 15.53 14.15 -16.04
N LYS A 16 14.72 13.64 -15.11
CA LYS A 16 13.43 14.23 -14.77
C LYS A 16 13.21 14.17 -13.27
N ALA A 17 12.94 15.33 -12.68
CA ALA A 17 12.40 15.43 -11.33
C ALA A 17 11.00 16.04 -11.43
N SER A 18 9.97 15.28 -11.08
CA SER A 18 8.57 15.73 -11.09
C SER A 18 7.96 15.55 -9.72
N CYS A 19 7.89 16.64 -8.97
CA CYS A 19 7.37 16.67 -7.61
C CYS A 19 5.99 17.32 -7.56
N TYR A 20 5.09 16.69 -6.82
CA TYR A 20 3.70 17.09 -6.67
C TYR A 20 3.44 17.47 -5.22
N GLY A 21 3.45 18.76 -4.94
CA GLY A 21 3.39 19.27 -3.58
C GLY A 21 4.61 18.85 -2.75
N ASP A 22 4.36 18.52 -1.49
CA ASP A 22 5.38 18.13 -0.51
C ASP A 22 5.30 16.66 -0.11
N LEU A 23 4.52 15.83 -0.82
CA LEU A 23 4.28 14.43 -0.45
C LEU A 23 4.87 13.41 -1.42
N PHE A 24 5.06 13.79 -2.69
CA PHE A 24 5.42 12.85 -3.74
C PHE A 24 6.35 13.45 -4.79
N CYS A 25 7.38 12.71 -5.19
CA CYS A 25 8.17 12.96 -6.39
C CYS A 25 8.41 11.67 -7.18
N GLU A 26 8.43 11.81 -8.51
CA GLU A 26 8.95 10.80 -9.44
C GLU A 26 10.24 11.32 -10.06
N LEU A 27 11.31 10.53 -9.93
CA LEU A 27 12.67 10.87 -10.31
C LEU A 27 13.19 9.84 -11.32
N GLU A 28 13.87 10.30 -12.38
CA GLU A 28 14.55 9.47 -13.38
C GLU A 28 15.92 10.07 -13.71
N GLY A 29 16.94 9.21 -13.89
CA GLY A 29 18.32 9.61 -14.19
C GLY A 29 19.33 9.07 -13.18
N ASP A 30 20.46 9.77 -12.98
CA ASP A 30 21.44 9.47 -11.93
C ASP A 30 20.96 10.05 -10.60
N ILE A 31 20.28 9.22 -9.81
CA ILE A 31 19.70 9.58 -8.52
C ILE A 31 20.60 9.06 -7.42
N ARG A 32 21.00 9.92 -6.48
CA ARG A 32 21.89 9.57 -5.36
C ARG A 32 21.24 9.89 -4.03
N VAL A 33 20.98 8.86 -3.23
CA VAL A 33 20.34 8.96 -1.93
C VAL A 33 21.42 9.03 -0.85
N ASP A 34 21.59 10.20 -0.25
CA ASP A 34 22.45 10.42 0.91
C ASP A 34 21.59 10.45 2.17
N ALA A 35 21.52 9.29 2.82
CA ALA A 35 20.71 9.11 4.01
C ALA A 35 21.22 9.91 5.20
N LYS A 36 22.51 10.21 5.30
CA LYS A 36 23.06 10.98 6.42
C LYS A 36 22.55 12.41 6.42
N SER A 37 22.49 13.04 5.24
CA SER A 37 21.96 14.40 5.10
C SER A 37 20.45 14.45 4.86
N GLY A 38 19.79 13.32 4.61
CA GLY A 38 18.38 13.27 4.19
C GLY A 38 18.17 13.97 2.84
N THR A 39 19.15 13.86 1.94
CA THR A 39 19.13 14.54 0.63
C THR A 39 19.19 13.52 -0.50
N ILE A 40 18.36 13.73 -1.52
CA ILE A 40 18.33 12.97 -2.76
C ILE A 40 18.78 13.90 -3.87
N TYR A 41 19.90 13.58 -4.49
CA TYR A 41 20.47 14.34 -5.60
C TYR A 41 20.02 13.72 -6.91
N VAL A 42 19.49 14.53 -7.81
CA VAL A 42 19.22 14.16 -9.21
C VAL A 42 20.25 14.88 -10.05
N MET A 43 21.22 14.15 -10.57
CA MET A 43 22.29 14.73 -11.36
C MET A 43 21.76 15.16 -12.73
N THR A 44 22.23 16.31 -13.22
CA THR A 44 21.86 16.77 -14.56
C THR A 44 22.97 17.47 -15.33
N ASN A 45 22.94 17.33 -16.65
CA ASN A 45 23.71 18.17 -17.58
C ASN A 45 22.88 19.33 -18.14
N ASN A 46 21.59 19.42 -17.81
CA ASN A 46 20.68 20.38 -18.41
C ASN A 46 20.69 21.73 -17.66
N GLU A 47 21.29 22.74 -18.30
CA GLU A 47 21.38 24.10 -17.76
C GLU A 47 19.99 24.76 -17.54
N THR A 48 18.96 24.38 -18.30
CA THR A 48 17.62 24.95 -18.08
C THR A 48 16.98 24.45 -16.80
N MET A 49 17.22 23.18 -16.43
CA MET A 49 16.76 22.63 -15.14
C MET A 49 17.45 23.37 -14.00
N LEU A 50 18.74 23.68 -14.12
CA LEU A 50 19.50 24.41 -13.10
C LEU A 50 18.98 25.83 -12.80
N ASN A 51 18.22 26.44 -13.71
CA ASN A 51 17.69 27.80 -13.54
C ASN A 51 16.30 27.85 -12.85
N SER A 52 15.74 26.71 -12.44
CA SER A 52 14.39 26.63 -11.85
C SER A 52 14.42 26.41 -10.32
N ARG A 53 13.26 26.17 -9.68
CA ARG A 53 13.19 25.77 -8.27
C ARG A 53 13.68 24.33 -8.14
N ASN A 54 14.99 24.16 -7.96
CA ASN A 54 15.66 22.84 -8.05
C ASN A 54 15.61 22.03 -6.77
N SER A 55 14.83 22.46 -5.77
CA SER A 55 14.79 21.77 -4.50
C SER A 55 13.38 21.70 -3.96
N TRP A 56 13.02 20.49 -3.52
CA TRP A 56 11.75 20.18 -2.89
C TRP A 56 12.03 19.55 -1.54
N LEU A 57 11.25 19.94 -0.54
CA LEU A 57 11.23 19.31 0.75
C LEU A 57 10.03 18.37 0.78
N ILE A 58 10.29 17.06 0.84
CA ILE A 58 9.28 16.02 0.71
C ILE A 58 9.12 15.30 2.04
N ARG A 59 7.86 15.14 2.44
CA ARG A 59 7.41 14.27 3.53
C ARG A 59 6.83 13.02 2.87
N PRO A 60 7.56 11.89 2.81
CA PRO A 60 7.17 10.76 1.97
C PRO A 60 6.09 9.90 2.62
N TYR A 61 4.95 10.51 2.97
CA TYR A 61 3.77 9.91 3.57
C TYR A 61 2.50 10.45 2.92
N VAL A 62 1.46 9.63 2.81
CA VAL A 62 0.28 9.99 2.01
C VAL A 62 -0.65 11.02 2.66
N ARG A 63 -0.58 11.22 3.99
CA ARG A 63 -1.43 12.19 4.70
C ARG A 63 -0.67 13.47 5.02
N SER A 64 -1.16 14.61 4.52
CA SER A 64 -0.55 15.93 4.72
C SER A 64 -0.57 16.43 6.17
N TYR A 65 -1.51 15.95 6.99
CA TYR A 65 -1.67 16.31 8.40
C TYR A 65 -0.78 15.50 9.36
N ALA A 66 -0.03 14.51 8.87
CA ALA A 66 0.93 13.79 9.70
C ALA A 66 2.07 14.73 10.15
N TYR A 67 2.45 14.61 11.41
CA TYR A 67 3.50 15.42 12.05
C TYR A 67 4.71 14.54 12.40
N GLN A 68 5.84 15.10 12.87
CA GLN A 68 7.02 14.32 13.29
C GLN A 68 7.55 13.28 12.26
N LEU A 69 7.39 13.57 10.97
CA LEU A 69 7.98 12.77 9.89
C LEU A 69 9.34 13.32 9.49
N ARG A 70 10.28 12.42 9.15
CA ARG A 70 11.54 12.84 8.55
C ARG A 70 11.28 13.42 7.17
N HIS A 71 11.79 14.63 6.95
CA HIS A 71 11.72 15.29 5.66
C HIS A 71 12.95 14.91 4.82
N TRP A 72 12.73 14.75 3.53
CA TRP A 72 13.75 14.44 2.55
C TRP A 72 13.85 15.56 1.54
N THR A 73 15.07 16.04 1.31
CA THR A 73 15.32 17.12 0.36
C THR A 73 15.67 16.52 -1.00
N VAL A 74 14.81 16.69 -2.00
CA VAL A 74 15.14 16.36 -3.38
C VAL A 74 15.81 17.58 -4.01
N LYS A 75 16.97 17.42 -4.64
CA LYS A 75 17.74 18.48 -5.28
C LYS A 75 18.21 18.07 -6.66
N VAL A 76 17.93 18.90 -7.66
CA VAL A 76 18.55 18.77 -8.99
C VAL A 76 19.89 19.51 -8.97
N VAL A 77 20.97 18.81 -9.32
CA VAL A 77 22.35 19.33 -9.23
C VAL A 77 23.13 19.04 -10.50
N GLY A 78 23.97 19.99 -10.92
CA GLY A 78 24.83 19.81 -12.07
C GLY A 78 25.94 18.80 -11.79
N TYR A 79 26.41 18.05 -12.78
CA TYR A 79 27.57 17.15 -12.62
C TYR A 79 28.86 17.86 -12.18
N ARG A 80 28.96 19.18 -12.40
CA ARG A 80 30.08 20.02 -11.95
C ARG A 80 29.90 20.55 -10.53
N SER A 81 28.72 20.42 -9.95
CA SER A 81 28.41 20.82 -8.58
C SER A 81 28.75 19.71 -7.60
N TYR A 82 28.91 20.04 -6.32
CA TYR A 82 29.13 19.04 -5.29
C TYR A 82 27.90 18.13 -5.15
N ALA A 83 28.11 16.84 -5.30
CA ALA A 83 27.19 15.78 -4.95
C ALA A 83 28.01 14.57 -4.47
N PRO A 84 27.51 13.79 -3.49
CA PRO A 84 28.20 12.59 -3.04
C PRO A 84 28.35 11.58 -4.17
N ASN A 85 29.44 10.81 -4.15
CA ASN A 85 29.65 9.71 -5.10
C ASN A 85 28.86 8.47 -4.66
N CYS A 86 28.37 7.70 -5.64
CA CYS A 86 27.74 6.42 -5.39
C CYS A 86 28.72 5.45 -4.72
N THR A 87 28.33 4.90 -3.57
CA THR A 87 29.03 3.76 -2.97
C THR A 87 28.31 2.46 -3.34
N GLU A 88 26.97 2.49 -3.37
CA GLU A 88 26.11 1.37 -3.73
C GLU A 88 25.31 1.70 -5.00
N LYS A 89 25.50 0.91 -6.07
CA LYS A 89 24.83 1.14 -7.36
C LYS A 89 23.78 0.07 -7.62
N HIS A 90 22.55 0.53 -7.84
CA HIS A 90 21.41 -0.32 -8.15
C HIS A 90 20.95 -0.07 -9.59
N TYR A 91 20.39 -1.10 -10.22
CA TYR A 91 19.91 -1.01 -11.62
C TYR A 91 18.38 -1.08 -11.73
N ASN A 92 17.70 -1.35 -10.63
CA ASN A 92 16.24 -1.39 -10.54
C ASN A 92 15.70 -0.17 -9.79
N PRO A 93 14.42 0.18 -9.95
CA PRO A 93 13.85 1.34 -9.28
C PRO A 93 13.82 1.22 -7.75
N ALA A 94 13.71 2.36 -7.07
CA ALA A 94 13.49 2.42 -5.62
C ALA A 94 12.21 3.19 -5.26
N ILE A 95 11.61 2.84 -4.13
CA ILE A 95 10.53 3.61 -3.49
C ILE A 95 10.97 3.96 -2.08
N LEU A 96 11.06 5.25 -1.79
CA LEU A 96 11.28 5.77 -0.44
C LEU A 96 9.96 6.22 0.15
N PHE A 97 9.58 5.65 1.30
CA PHE A 97 8.38 6.05 2.02
C PHE A 97 8.62 6.06 3.53
N SER A 98 7.85 6.87 4.27
CA SER A 98 7.92 6.90 5.73
C SER A 98 7.16 5.72 6.31
N GLY A 99 7.81 4.94 7.18
CA GLY A 99 7.26 3.86 7.98
C GLY A 99 6.67 4.31 9.32
N ASN A 100 6.81 5.60 9.68
CA ASN A 100 6.27 6.15 10.91
C ASN A 100 4.85 6.66 10.72
N ILE A 101 4.05 6.41 11.75
CA ILE A 101 2.64 6.76 11.84
C ILE A 101 2.57 7.80 12.96
N ALA A 102 3.11 8.98 12.69
CA ALA A 102 3.10 10.05 13.66
C ALA A 102 1.78 10.83 13.56
N GLY A 103 0.83 10.40 14.38
CA GLY A 103 -0.17 11.32 14.91
C GLY A 103 -1.52 10.73 15.26
N HIS A 104 -2.09 9.85 14.45
CA HIS A 104 -3.42 9.31 14.72
C HIS A 104 -3.58 7.91 14.12
N SER A 105 -4.16 7.01 14.91
CA SER A 105 -4.79 5.74 14.50
C SER A 105 -3.89 4.69 13.83
N LEU A 106 -3.10 3.97 14.64
CA LEU A 106 -2.47 2.70 14.27
C LEU A 106 -3.49 1.54 14.21
N ASN A 107 -4.52 1.69 13.39
CA ASN A 107 -5.52 0.64 13.22
C ASN A 107 -5.25 -0.13 11.91
N TYR A 108 -5.82 -1.33 11.83
CA TYR A 108 -5.63 -2.23 10.70
C TYR A 108 -5.99 -1.60 9.34
N TYR A 109 -6.89 -0.61 9.31
CA TYR A 109 -7.31 0.06 8.09
C TYR A 109 -6.22 0.94 7.49
N HIS A 110 -5.53 1.75 8.31
CA HIS A 110 -4.44 2.60 7.82
C HIS A 110 -3.26 1.80 7.27
N SER A 111 -3.02 0.58 7.74
CA SER A 111 -2.02 -0.31 7.12
C SER A 111 -2.33 -0.58 5.64
N PHE A 112 -3.60 -0.61 5.23
CA PHE A 112 -3.99 -0.77 3.83
C PHE A 112 -4.12 0.56 3.10
N ALA A 113 -4.87 1.50 3.69
CA ALA A 113 -5.20 2.77 3.06
C ALA A 113 -3.98 3.67 2.88
N ASP A 114 -3.06 3.69 3.85
CA ASP A 114 -1.94 4.64 3.86
C ASP A 114 -0.64 4.03 3.32
N TYR A 115 -0.51 2.69 3.36
CA TYR A 115 0.72 1.97 3.01
C TYR A 115 0.54 0.97 1.88
N LEU A 116 -0.14 -0.16 2.15
CA LEU A 116 -0.09 -1.31 1.25
C LEU A 116 -0.69 -1.02 -0.12
N PHE A 117 -1.84 -0.35 -0.16
CA PHE A 117 -2.47 -0.04 -1.44
C PHE A 117 -1.72 1.04 -2.21
N PRO A 118 -1.33 2.18 -1.60
CA PRO A 118 -0.45 3.16 -2.27
C PRO A 118 0.89 2.56 -2.73
N LEU A 119 1.48 1.66 -1.95
CA LEU A 119 2.72 0.96 -2.31
C LEU A 119 2.50 -0.01 -3.46
N TYR A 120 1.41 -0.77 -3.48
CA TYR A 120 1.02 -1.62 -4.60
C TYR A 120 0.84 -0.80 -5.90
N ILE A 121 0.20 0.36 -5.82
CA ILE A 121 0.06 1.28 -6.96
C ILE A 121 1.43 1.80 -7.42
N THR A 122 2.26 2.26 -6.47
CA THR A 122 3.55 2.89 -6.77
C THR A 122 4.56 1.90 -7.36
N SER A 123 4.52 0.65 -6.90
CA SER A 123 5.38 -0.45 -7.38
C SER A 123 4.85 -1.18 -8.61
N PHE A 124 3.69 -0.79 -9.14
CA PHE A 124 3.08 -1.46 -10.28
C PHE A 124 3.95 -1.37 -11.53
N GLY A 125 4.11 -2.49 -12.22
CA GLY A 125 5.03 -2.63 -13.35
C GLY A 125 6.51 -2.79 -12.96
N TYR A 126 6.82 -2.69 -11.66
CA TYR A 126 8.18 -2.86 -11.14
C TYR A 126 8.30 -4.02 -10.16
N HIS A 127 7.23 -4.52 -9.53
CA HIS A 127 7.31 -5.68 -8.65
C HIS A 127 7.67 -6.98 -9.42
N PRO A 128 8.54 -7.88 -8.89
CA PRO A 128 9.25 -7.79 -7.61
C PRO A 128 10.60 -7.05 -7.69
N GLU A 129 10.92 -6.43 -8.82
CA GLU A 129 12.15 -5.71 -9.16
C GLU A 129 12.18 -4.25 -8.66
N VAL A 130 11.92 -4.03 -7.37
CA VAL A 130 11.89 -2.68 -6.80
C VAL A 130 12.49 -2.66 -5.40
N HIS A 131 13.41 -1.74 -5.12
CA HIS A 131 13.97 -1.56 -3.78
C HIS A 131 12.99 -0.76 -2.90
N LEU A 132 12.78 -1.21 -1.67
CA LEU A 132 11.95 -0.51 -0.70
C LEU A 132 12.84 0.12 0.37
N LEU A 133 12.88 1.45 0.38
CA LEU A 133 13.61 2.26 1.35
C LEU A 133 12.59 2.83 2.33
N ILE A 134 12.72 2.50 3.60
CA ILE A 134 11.78 2.94 4.63
C ILE A 134 12.50 3.90 5.57
N THR A 135 12.05 5.15 5.58
CA THR A 135 12.47 6.17 6.56
C THR A 135 11.51 6.19 7.73
N ASP A 136 11.93 6.72 8.87
CA ASP A 136 11.23 6.62 10.14
C ASP A 136 10.81 5.16 10.47
N TYR A 137 11.70 4.21 10.22
CA TYR A 137 11.37 2.80 10.24
C TYR A 137 11.07 2.29 11.66
N ARG A 138 9.92 1.64 11.82
CA ARG A 138 9.46 1.05 13.08
C ARG A 138 9.23 -0.45 12.91
N PRO A 139 10.29 -1.28 13.03
CA PRO A 139 10.21 -2.71 12.77
C PRO A 139 9.24 -3.44 13.71
N ASP A 140 9.09 -2.94 14.94
CA ASP A 140 8.20 -3.42 16.00
C ASP A 140 6.71 -3.32 15.64
N ILE A 141 6.34 -2.36 14.78
CA ILE A 141 4.95 -1.96 14.55
C ILE A 141 4.50 -2.27 13.11
N LEU A 142 5.34 -1.99 12.12
CA LEU A 142 5.00 -2.08 10.70
C LEU A 142 5.20 -3.51 10.17
N ILE A 143 6.37 -4.11 10.40
CA ILE A 143 6.76 -5.36 9.73
C ILE A 143 5.87 -6.53 10.15
N LEU A 144 5.57 -6.69 11.44
CA LEU A 144 4.83 -7.86 11.92
C LEU A 144 3.46 -8.04 11.25
N LYS A 145 2.81 -6.94 10.82
CA LYS A 145 1.45 -6.98 10.25
C LYS A 145 1.41 -7.14 8.73
N ILE A 146 2.45 -6.75 8.00
CA ILE A 146 2.41 -6.68 6.53
C ILE A 146 3.61 -7.32 5.81
N HIS A 147 4.54 -7.93 6.56
CA HIS A 147 5.76 -8.58 6.04
C HIS A 147 5.54 -9.44 4.78
N GLU A 148 4.59 -10.38 4.81
CA GLU A 148 4.32 -11.28 3.68
C GLU A 148 3.97 -10.52 2.39
N ILE A 149 3.24 -9.42 2.52
CA ILE A 149 2.84 -8.59 1.38
C ILE A 149 4.04 -7.82 0.84
N LEU A 150 4.89 -7.28 1.71
CA LEU A 150 6.10 -6.57 1.29
C LEU A 150 7.06 -7.50 0.53
N HIS A 151 7.24 -8.75 0.98
CA HIS A 151 8.05 -9.76 0.26
C HIS A 151 7.44 -10.20 -1.07
N ARG A 152 6.14 -9.99 -1.26
CA ARG A 152 5.52 -10.20 -2.57
C ARG A 152 5.75 -9.03 -3.51
N LEU A 153 5.89 -7.82 -2.98
CA LEU A 153 6.14 -6.59 -3.76
C LEU A 153 7.61 -6.44 -4.16
N THR A 154 8.54 -6.96 -3.36
CA THR A 154 9.98 -6.89 -3.65
C THR A 154 10.70 -8.19 -3.36
N ARG A 155 11.68 -8.53 -4.19
CA ARG A 155 12.64 -9.62 -3.91
C ARG A 155 13.89 -9.15 -3.16
N TYR A 156 14.03 -7.84 -2.98
CA TYR A 156 15.19 -7.23 -2.32
C TYR A 156 14.94 -7.08 -0.81
N PRO A 157 16.00 -7.08 0.02
CA PRO A 157 15.86 -6.72 1.41
C PRO A 157 15.24 -5.34 1.57
N ILE A 158 14.31 -5.22 2.53
CA ILE A 158 13.73 -3.93 2.93
C ILE A 158 14.84 -3.15 3.63
N LEU A 159 15.12 -1.94 3.14
CA LEU A 159 16.20 -1.10 3.63
C LEU A 159 15.67 -0.08 4.63
N ASP A 160 16.13 -0.16 5.87
CA ASP A 160 15.97 0.91 6.86
C ASP A 160 16.96 2.04 6.52
N ILE A 161 16.52 2.97 5.68
CA ILE A 161 17.40 3.97 5.10
C ILE A 161 17.95 4.92 6.16
N ASP A 162 17.28 5.08 7.30
CA ASP A 162 17.74 6.00 8.34
C ASP A 162 19.04 5.55 9.00
N ASN A 163 19.34 4.24 8.93
CA ASN A 163 20.54 3.65 9.49
C ASN A 163 21.71 3.53 8.47
N GLU A 164 21.47 3.83 7.19
CA GLU A 164 22.47 3.76 6.11
C GLU A 164 23.36 5.02 6.03
N THR A 165 23.97 5.42 7.16
CA THR A 165 24.67 6.72 7.26
C THR A 165 26.04 6.80 6.57
N GLU A 166 26.57 5.66 6.12
CA GLU A 166 27.88 5.56 5.46
C GLU A 166 27.78 5.33 3.95
N GLN A 167 26.60 4.93 3.47
CA GLN A 167 26.39 4.54 2.09
C GLN A 167 25.57 5.59 1.32
N VAL A 168 25.89 5.72 0.04
CA VAL A 168 25.15 6.55 -0.92
C VAL A 168 24.59 5.60 -1.97
N HIS A 169 23.28 5.37 -1.89
CA HIS A 169 22.58 4.46 -2.80
C HIS A 169 22.19 5.19 -4.07
N CYS A 170 22.56 4.62 -5.22
CA CYS A 170 22.26 5.21 -6.51
C CYS A 170 21.29 4.37 -7.33
N TYR A 171 20.30 5.03 -7.94
CA TYR A 171 19.21 4.39 -8.68
C TYR A 171 18.98 5.08 -10.03
N PRO A 172 18.52 4.35 -11.06
CA PRO A 172 18.14 4.94 -12.35
C PRO A 172 16.74 5.57 -12.32
N LYS A 173 15.90 5.14 -11.37
CA LYS A 173 14.52 5.61 -11.17
C LYS A 173 14.14 5.51 -9.70
N MET A 174 13.44 6.51 -9.18
CA MET A 174 13.02 6.53 -7.79
C MET A 174 11.67 7.23 -7.62
N PHE A 175 10.87 6.70 -6.71
CA PHE A 175 9.69 7.37 -6.18
C PHE A 175 9.98 7.80 -4.75
N VAL A 176 9.74 9.07 -4.43
CA VAL A 176 9.88 9.62 -3.08
C VAL A 176 8.47 9.93 -2.59
N GLY A 177 7.95 9.15 -1.65
CA GLY A 177 6.54 9.09 -1.30
C GLY A 177 5.78 8.04 -2.11
N LEU A 178 4.46 7.95 -1.88
CA LEU A 178 3.57 6.97 -2.52
C LEU A 178 2.49 7.68 -3.34
N LYS A 179 2.13 7.08 -4.49
CA LYS A 179 0.97 7.50 -5.29
C LYS A 179 -0.30 7.28 -4.46
N PHE A 180 -1.03 8.35 -4.21
CA PHE A 180 -2.22 8.34 -3.37
C PHE A 180 -3.36 9.15 -4.01
N TYR A 181 -4.50 8.50 -4.21
CA TYR A 181 -5.68 9.11 -4.83
C TYR A 181 -6.87 9.19 -3.87
N GLY A 182 -6.60 9.02 -2.57
CA GLY A 182 -7.60 8.78 -1.53
C GLY A 182 -7.62 7.33 -1.08
N ASP A 183 -8.33 7.10 0.01
CA ASP A 183 -8.38 5.82 0.71
C ASP A 183 -8.89 4.69 -0.19
N LEU A 184 -8.02 3.73 -0.49
CA LEU A 184 -8.38 2.56 -1.32
C LEU A 184 -8.99 2.96 -2.69
N LEU A 185 -8.64 4.13 -3.22
CA LEU A 185 -9.12 4.61 -4.51
C LEU A 185 -8.07 4.51 -5.62
N VAL A 186 -8.53 4.17 -6.82
CA VAL A 186 -7.73 4.27 -8.05
C VAL A 186 -8.23 5.46 -8.86
N ASN A 187 -7.31 6.30 -9.32
CA ASN A 187 -7.64 7.34 -10.28
C ASN A 187 -7.84 6.71 -11.67
N LYS A 188 -9.09 6.69 -12.15
CA LYS A 188 -9.47 6.09 -13.44
C LYS A 188 -8.82 6.76 -14.67
N SER A 189 -8.27 7.96 -14.50
CA SER A 189 -7.54 8.67 -15.55
C SER A 189 -6.03 8.45 -15.48
N SER A 190 -5.53 7.65 -14.52
CA SER A 190 -4.10 7.45 -14.34
C SER A 190 -3.55 6.37 -15.29
N PRO A 191 -2.25 6.44 -15.66
CA PRO A 191 -1.61 5.41 -16.46
C PRO A 191 -1.69 4.01 -15.84
N GLU A 192 -1.65 3.92 -14.51
CA GLU A 192 -1.72 2.65 -13.79
C GLU A 192 -3.08 1.98 -13.94
N TYR A 193 -4.17 2.77 -13.91
CA TYR A 193 -5.51 2.25 -14.17
C TYR A 193 -5.63 1.73 -15.60
N ALA A 194 -5.13 2.50 -16.58
CA ALA A 194 -5.10 2.07 -17.98
C ALA A 194 -4.27 0.80 -18.19
N ALA A 195 -3.25 0.57 -17.36
CA ALA A 195 -2.41 -0.62 -17.37
C ALA A 195 -2.98 -1.80 -16.55
N GLY A 196 -4.17 -1.65 -15.94
CA GLY A 196 -4.92 -2.74 -15.31
C GLY A 196 -5.02 -2.70 -13.78
N ILE A 197 -4.50 -1.66 -13.10
CA ILE A 197 -4.71 -1.53 -11.65
C ILE A 197 -6.19 -1.30 -11.37
N THR A 198 -6.76 -2.16 -10.52
CA THR A 198 -8.09 -2.01 -9.96
C THR A 198 -8.10 -2.47 -8.50
N MET A 199 -9.18 -2.21 -7.77
CA MET A 199 -9.37 -2.83 -6.46
C MET A 199 -9.46 -4.36 -6.58
N GLN A 200 -10.01 -4.88 -7.68
CA GLN A 200 -10.05 -6.33 -7.93
C GLN A 200 -8.64 -6.91 -8.10
N SER A 201 -7.76 -6.28 -8.88
CA SER A 201 -6.37 -6.75 -9.04
C SER A 201 -5.60 -6.71 -7.73
N PHE A 202 -5.83 -5.70 -6.89
CA PHE A 202 -5.23 -5.65 -5.56
C PHE A 202 -5.74 -6.76 -4.63
N ARG A 203 -7.05 -7.02 -4.60
CA ARG A 203 -7.62 -8.16 -3.85
C ARG A 203 -7.06 -9.50 -4.34
N HIS A 204 -6.90 -9.67 -5.66
CA HIS A 204 -6.29 -10.86 -6.24
C HIS A 204 -4.86 -11.03 -5.76
N PHE A 205 -4.05 -9.96 -5.83
CA PHE A 205 -2.70 -9.94 -5.30
C PHE A 205 -2.62 -10.32 -3.81
N LEU A 206 -3.53 -9.79 -2.97
CA LEU A 206 -3.61 -10.13 -1.55
C LEU A 206 -3.96 -11.61 -1.34
N ARG A 207 -4.93 -12.15 -2.09
CA ARG A 207 -5.30 -13.57 -2.00
C ARG A 207 -4.16 -14.48 -2.41
N ASP A 208 -3.48 -14.16 -3.50
CA ASP A 208 -2.33 -14.93 -3.99
C ASP A 208 -1.19 -14.93 -2.97
N THR A 209 -0.93 -13.77 -2.33
CA THR A 209 0.09 -13.63 -1.29
C THR A 209 -0.12 -14.62 -0.14
N TYR A 210 -1.36 -14.82 0.27
CA TYR A 210 -1.72 -15.73 1.36
C TYR A 210 -2.21 -17.11 0.87
N SER A 211 -2.07 -17.42 -0.42
CA SER A 211 -2.54 -18.68 -1.02
C SER A 211 -4.02 -19.00 -0.72
N LEU A 212 -4.87 -17.97 -0.66
CA LEU A 212 -6.28 -18.09 -0.36
C LEU A 212 -7.03 -18.74 -1.52
N LYS A 213 -7.58 -19.92 -1.27
CA LYS A 213 -8.09 -20.83 -2.32
C LYS A 213 -9.41 -20.40 -2.92
N ARG A 214 -10.27 -19.71 -2.16
CA ARG A 214 -11.63 -19.40 -2.60
C ARG A 214 -11.64 -18.11 -3.41
N GLN A 215 -11.94 -18.24 -4.70
CA GLN A 215 -11.96 -17.12 -5.63
C GLN A 215 -13.30 -16.40 -5.65
N THR A 216 -14.42 -17.12 -5.61
CA THR A 216 -15.77 -16.56 -5.71
C THR A 216 -16.66 -17.03 -4.55
N ARG A 217 -17.66 -16.21 -4.21
CA ARG A 217 -18.70 -16.60 -3.25
C ARG A 217 -19.49 -17.80 -3.76
N ILE A 218 -20.36 -18.32 -2.90
CA ILE A 218 -21.26 -19.42 -3.23
C ILE A 218 -22.17 -19.04 -4.39
N GLU A 219 -22.31 -19.96 -5.36
CA GLU A 219 -23.15 -19.74 -6.53
C GLU A 219 -24.64 -19.94 -6.19
N PRO A 220 -25.58 -19.22 -6.83
CA PRO A 220 -27.01 -19.35 -6.54
C PRO A 220 -27.53 -20.79 -6.63
N ILE A 221 -27.01 -21.60 -7.56
CA ILE A 221 -27.37 -23.02 -7.71
C ILE A 221 -27.06 -23.85 -6.45
N GLN A 222 -26.00 -23.49 -5.71
CA GLN A 222 -25.60 -24.21 -4.50
C GLN A 222 -26.50 -23.86 -3.31
N LEU A 223 -27.07 -22.65 -3.29
CA LEU A 223 -28.11 -22.26 -2.33
C LEU A 223 -29.38 -23.11 -2.53
N VAL A 224 -29.75 -23.36 -3.79
CA VAL A 224 -30.88 -24.25 -4.14
C VAL A 224 -30.60 -25.69 -3.68
N ASN A 225 -29.34 -26.13 -3.74
CA ASN A 225 -28.89 -27.43 -3.21
C ASN A 225 -28.72 -27.44 -1.67
N ARG A 226 -29.37 -26.51 -0.96
CA ARG A 226 -29.40 -26.40 0.51
C ARG A 226 -28.04 -26.19 1.17
N THR A 227 -27.05 -25.66 0.44
CA THR A 227 -25.80 -25.21 1.06
C THR A 227 -26.06 -23.88 1.75
N ARG A 228 -25.74 -23.79 3.04
CA ARG A 228 -25.90 -22.54 3.80
C ARG A 228 -24.75 -21.57 3.48
N PRO A 229 -25.03 -20.31 3.09
CA PRO A 229 -23.99 -19.30 2.93
C PRO A 229 -23.33 -19.00 4.27
N ARG A 230 -22.02 -18.72 4.25
CA ARG A 230 -21.25 -18.45 5.47
C ARG A 230 -21.22 -16.95 5.77
N LEU A 231 -21.68 -16.57 6.96
CA LEU A 231 -21.69 -15.19 7.44
C LEU A 231 -20.61 -15.02 8.51
N MET A 232 -19.64 -14.15 8.27
CA MET A 232 -18.75 -13.66 9.31
C MET A 232 -19.38 -12.46 10.02
N ILE A 233 -19.45 -12.50 11.35
CA ILE A 233 -19.70 -11.31 12.18
C ILE A 233 -18.36 -10.85 12.76
N VAL A 234 -17.94 -9.62 12.42
CA VAL A 234 -16.73 -8.99 12.95
C VAL A 234 -17.04 -8.41 14.33
N SER A 235 -16.71 -9.19 15.36
CA SER A 235 -16.99 -8.85 16.75
C SER A 235 -16.03 -7.77 17.28
N ARG A 236 -16.50 -6.96 18.23
CA ARG A 236 -15.70 -5.91 18.88
C ARG A 236 -15.92 -5.94 20.38
N LYS A 237 -14.85 -5.84 21.18
CA LYS A 237 -14.92 -5.90 22.65
C LYS A 237 -14.84 -4.56 23.35
N THR A 238 -14.14 -3.59 22.75
CA THR A 238 -13.72 -2.36 23.46
C THR A 238 -14.48 -1.11 23.02
N SER A 239 -14.71 -0.95 21.72
CA SER A 239 -15.37 0.23 21.16
C SER A 239 -16.37 -0.19 20.10
N ARG A 240 -17.50 0.53 20.02
CA ARG A 240 -18.56 0.31 19.02
C ARG A 240 -19.00 -1.16 19.01
N VAL A 241 -19.45 -1.63 20.17
CA VAL A 241 -19.82 -3.02 20.44
C VAL A 241 -21.27 -3.27 20.02
N LEU A 242 -21.54 -4.41 19.36
CA LEU A 242 -22.88 -4.85 19.06
C LEU A 242 -23.47 -5.54 20.31
N LEU A 243 -24.28 -4.81 21.08
CA LEU A 243 -24.79 -5.28 22.38
C LEU A 243 -25.66 -6.55 22.28
N ASN A 244 -26.27 -6.78 21.12
CA ASN A 244 -27.14 -7.91 20.84
C ASN A 244 -26.50 -8.89 19.83
N GLU A 245 -25.17 -9.02 19.82
CA GLU A 245 -24.45 -9.88 18.88
C GLU A 245 -24.96 -11.34 18.92
N ASP A 246 -25.17 -11.91 20.12
CA ASP A 246 -25.68 -13.29 20.25
C ASP A 246 -27.07 -13.47 19.62
N LYS A 247 -27.98 -12.50 19.84
CA LYS A 247 -29.31 -12.52 19.21
C LYS A 247 -29.21 -12.38 17.70
N THR A 248 -28.28 -11.55 17.22
CA THR A 248 -28.03 -11.35 15.78
C THR A 248 -27.48 -12.63 15.15
N ARG A 249 -26.54 -13.30 15.81
CA ARG A 249 -25.99 -14.60 15.41
C ARG A 249 -27.08 -15.67 15.37
N GLN A 250 -27.94 -15.74 16.39
CA GLN A 250 -29.04 -16.70 16.43
C GLN A 250 -30.01 -16.46 15.25
N LEU A 251 -30.45 -15.22 15.05
CA LEU A 251 -31.35 -14.87 13.96
C LEU A 251 -30.75 -15.19 12.58
N ALA A 252 -29.47 -14.88 12.36
CA ALA A 252 -28.80 -15.21 11.10
C ALA A 252 -28.74 -16.73 10.85
N ASN A 253 -28.51 -17.54 11.88
CA ASN A 253 -28.57 -19.00 11.77
C ASN A 253 -29.98 -19.52 11.44
N GLU A 254 -31.01 -18.92 12.02
CA GLU A 254 -32.43 -19.25 11.77
C GLU A 254 -32.85 -18.88 10.34
N VAL A 255 -32.34 -17.76 9.82
CA VAL A 255 -32.56 -17.31 8.42
C VAL A 255 -31.78 -18.18 7.41
N GLY A 256 -30.83 -19.00 7.86
CA GLY A 256 -30.17 -20.01 7.05
C GLY A 256 -28.70 -19.78 6.75
N PHE A 257 -28.03 -18.83 7.43
CA PHE A 257 -26.57 -18.70 7.37
C PHE A 257 -25.87 -19.73 8.24
N ASP A 258 -24.64 -20.09 7.87
CA ASP A 258 -23.65 -20.68 8.77
C ASP A 258 -22.81 -19.54 9.36
N VAL A 259 -23.01 -19.22 10.65
CA VAL A 259 -22.45 -18.00 11.23
C VAL A 259 -21.12 -18.29 11.94
N VAL A 260 -20.10 -17.52 11.57
CA VAL A 260 -18.79 -17.50 12.21
C VAL A 260 -18.59 -16.15 12.92
N SER A 261 -18.51 -16.16 14.24
CA SER A 261 -18.08 -14.97 14.99
C SER A 261 -16.56 -14.95 15.04
N ALA A 262 -15.98 -13.84 14.60
CA ALA A 262 -14.53 -13.69 14.58
C ALA A 262 -14.14 -12.39 15.28
N ASP A 263 -13.45 -12.54 16.40
CA ASP A 263 -12.69 -11.46 17.00
C ASP A 263 -11.29 -11.46 16.38
N ALA A 264 -10.99 -10.44 15.58
CA ALA A 264 -9.70 -10.31 14.91
C ALA A 264 -8.51 -10.28 15.90
N GLU A 265 -8.75 -9.95 17.19
CA GLU A 265 -7.72 -9.96 18.23
C GLU A 265 -7.48 -11.37 18.83
N LEU A 266 -8.38 -12.34 18.61
CA LEU A 266 -8.25 -13.71 19.15
C LEU A 266 -7.41 -14.64 18.27
N PHE A 267 -7.10 -14.25 17.02
CA PHE A 267 -6.34 -15.10 16.13
C PHE A 267 -4.85 -14.82 16.24
N THR A 268 -4.14 -15.68 16.99
CA THR A 268 -2.67 -15.68 17.06
C THR A 268 -2.02 -16.02 15.71
N ASN A 269 -2.73 -16.73 14.83
CA ASN A 269 -2.29 -17.07 13.48
C ASN A 269 -3.09 -16.31 12.41
N ARG A 270 -2.43 -15.35 11.75
CA ARG A 270 -3.02 -14.52 10.70
C ARG A 270 -3.49 -15.33 9.49
N THR A 271 -2.74 -16.34 9.06
CA THR A 271 -3.09 -17.13 7.87
C THR A 271 -4.41 -17.88 8.09
N ILE A 272 -4.58 -18.51 9.26
CA ILE A 272 -5.84 -19.20 9.62
C ILE A 272 -7.01 -18.22 9.63
N PHE A 273 -6.81 -17.03 10.20
CA PHE A 273 -7.86 -16.01 10.20
C PHE A 273 -8.25 -15.57 8.78
N LEU A 274 -7.28 -15.33 7.90
CA LEU A 274 -7.53 -14.95 6.52
C LEU A 274 -8.20 -16.09 5.72
N GLU A 275 -7.89 -17.35 6.01
CA GLU A 275 -8.61 -18.51 5.45
C GLU A 275 -10.08 -18.55 5.90
N ILE A 276 -10.37 -18.22 7.16
CA ILE A 276 -11.74 -18.11 7.66
C ILE A 276 -12.47 -16.97 6.94
N VAL A 277 -11.85 -15.80 6.84
CA VAL A 277 -12.41 -14.67 6.09
C VAL A 277 -12.70 -15.07 4.64
N ASN A 278 -11.72 -15.67 3.95
CA ASN A 278 -11.87 -16.11 2.56
C ASN A 278 -12.90 -17.23 2.39
N SER A 279 -13.25 -17.95 3.46
CA SER A 279 -14.31 -18.95 3.44
C SER A 279 -15.73 -18.36 3.55
N CYS A 280 -15.88 -17.05 3.79
CA CYS A 280 -17.17 -16.41 4.04
C CYS A 280 -17.80 -15.81 2.77
N ASP A 281 -19.13 -15.88 2.66
CA ASP A 281 -19.93 -15.30 1.58
C ASP A 281 -20.41 -13.89 1.90
N VAL A 282 -20.60 -13.64 3.19
CA VAL A 282 -21.06 -12.37 3.74
C VAL A 282 -20.18 -12.00 4.92
N MET A 283 -19.81 -10.72 5.03
CA MET A 283 -19.19 -10.15 6.22
C MET A 283 -20.07 -9.04 6.76
N MET A 284 -20.35 -9.07 8.06
CA MET A 284 -21.12 -8.06 8.76
C MET A 284 -20.32 -7.50 9.92
N GLY A 285 -20.37 -6.19 10.13
CA GLY A 285 -19.70 -5.59 11.28
C GLY A 285 -19.99 -4.11 11.42
N ILE A 286 -19.71 -3.59 12.61
CA ILE A 286 -19.80 -2.15 12.89
C ILE A 286 -18.61 -1.43 12.28
N HIS A 287 -18.86 -0.28 11.64
CA HIS A 287 -17.85 0.56 11.01
C HIS A 287 -16.55 0.68 11.82
N GLY A 288 -15.43 0.40 11.16
CA GLY A 288 -14.08 0.57 11.69
C GLY A 288 -13.10 -0.42 11.09
N ALA A 289 -11.88 -0.40 11.62
CA ALA A 289 -10.73 -1.06 11.00
C ALA A 289 -10.86 -2.58 10.78
N GLY A 290 -11.66 -3.28 11.59
CA GLY A 290 -11.90 -4.71 11.42
C GLY A 290 -12.57 -5.07 10.08
N LEU A 291 -13.35 -4.16 9.50
CA LEU A 291 -14.00 -4.37 8.20
C LEU A 291 -13.02 -4.38 7.02
N THR A 292 -11.79 -3.89 7.19
CA THR A 292 -10.74 -3.96 6.16
C THR A 292 -10.47 -5.40 5.70
N ASN A 293 -10.78 -6.39 6.54
CA ASN A 293 -10.71 -7.81 6.18
C ASN A 293 -11.58 -8.16 4.96
N MET A 294 -12.53 -7.31 4.58
CA MET A 294 -13.30 -7.47 3.34
C MET A 294 -12.42 -7.63 2.10
N LEU A 295 -11.18 -7.12 2.10
CA LEU A 295 -10.22 -7.27 1.02
C LEU A 295 -9.81 -8.74 0.74
N PHE A 296 -9.98 -9.63 1.72
CA PHE A 296 -9.66 -11.06 1.62
C PHE A 296 -10.86 -11.95 1.33
N LEU A 297 -12.07 -11.37 1.30
CA LEU A 297 -13.27 -12.09 0.88
C LEU A 297 -13.11 -12.62 -0.57
N PRO A 298 -13.83 -13.69 -0.92
CA PRO A 298 -13.93 -14.09 -2.31
C PRO A 298 -14.66 -13.01 -3.13
N ASP A 299 -14.48 -13.04 -4.44
CA ASP A 299 -15.17 -12.15 -5.37
C ASP A 299 -16.68 -12.35 -5.28
N ASN A 300 -17.43 -11.25 -5.47
CA ASN A 300 -18.89 -11.17 -5.32
C ASN A 300 -19.43 -11.40 -3.90
N ALA A 301 -18.59 -11.52 -2.87
CA ALA A 301 -19.05 -11.53 -1.48
C ALA A 301 -19.79 -10.24 -1.11
N VAL A 302 -20.64 -10.31 -0.09
CA VAL A 302 -21.42 -9.17 0.39
C VAL A 302 -20.82 -8.62 1.68
N VAL A 303 -20.71 -7.30 1.77
CA VAL A 303 -20.32 -6.61 3.01
C VAL A 303 -21.52 -5.84 3.56
N ILE A 304 -21.84 -6.06 4.82
CA ILE A 304 -22.89 -5.35 5.57
C ILE A 304 -22.19 -4.49 6.61
N GLN A 305 -22.06 -3.20 6.31
CA GLN A 305 -21.54 -2.24 7.25
C GLN A 305 -22.66 -1.66 8.11
N ILE A 306 -22.53 -1.79 9.42
CA ILE A 306 -23.41 -1.12 10.39
C ILE A 306 -22.73 0.19 10.77
N ILE A 307 -23.37 1.32 10.44
CA ILE A 307 -22.89 2.64 10.81
C ILE A 307 -23.71 3.10 12.04
N PRO A 308 -23.08 3.25 13.23
CA PRO A 308 -23.77 3.78 14.39
C PRO A 308 -24.18 5.23 14.15
N TYR A 309 -25.37 5.63 14.60
CA TYR A 309 -25.78 7.03 14.50
C TYR A 309 -24.82 7.95 15.27
N GLY A 310 -24.36 9.02 14.62
CA GLY A 310 -23.55 10.07 15.26
C GLY A 310 -22.35 10.52 14.43
N PRO A 311 -21.31 11.12 15.07
CA PRO A 311 -20.17 11.72 14.36
C PRO A 311 -19.36 10.76 13.47
N ILE A 312 -19.58 9.46 13.60
CA ILE A 312 -18.93 8.41 12.82
C ILE A 312 -19.41 8.34 11.38
N ASP A 313 -20.60 8.86 11.08
CA ASP A 313 -21.17 8.88 9.71
C ASP A 313 -20.23 9.58 8.73
N TYR A 314 -19.58 10.67 9.18
CA TYR A 314 -18.57 11.39 8.39
C TYR A 314 -17.37 10.50 8.05
N PHE A 315 -16.84 9.76 9.01
CA PHE A 315 -15.70 8.86 8.80
C PHE A 315 -16.09 7.66 7.94
N ALA A 316 -17.28 7.10 8.13
CA ALA A 316 -17.81 6.03 7.30
C ALA A 316 -17.91 6.44 5.83
N GLY A 317 -18.41 7.66 5.57
CA GLY A 317 -18.48 8.25 4.24
C GLY A 317 -17.11 8.57 3.60
N MET A 318 -16.00 8.54 4.34
CA MET A 318 -14.66 8.69 3.77
C MET A 318 -13.95 7.36 3.57
N GLU A 319 -14.07 6.43 4.53
CA GLU A 319 -13.26 5.21 4.57
C GLU A 319 -13.83 4.10 3.68
N PHE A 320 -15.09 3.74 3.89
CA PHE A 320 -15.74 2.65 3.17
C PHE A 320 -16.85 3.13 2.21
N ARG A 321 -17.24 4.42 2.27
CA ARG A 321 -18.18 5.10 1.35
C ARG A 321 -19.50 4.31 1.16
N ASP A 322 -19.92 4.11 -0.08
CA ASP A 322 -20.92 3.13 -0.52
C ASP A 322 -20.13 1.86 -0.95
N PRO A 323 -19.92 0.89 -0.02
CA PRO A 323 -19.05 -0.27 -0.25
C PRO A 323 -19.54 -1.27 -1.30
#